data_AF-A0A2A5FUD7-F1
#
_entry.id   AF-A0A2A5FUD7-F1
#
_cell.length_a   1.000
_cell.length_b   1.000
_cell.length_c   1.000
_cell.angle_alpha   90.00
_cell.angle_beta   90.00
_cell.angle_gamma   90.00
#
_symmetry.space_group_name_H-M   'P 1'
#
loop_
_entity.id
_entity.type
_entity.pdbx_description
1 polymer ?
#
loop_
_entity_poly.entity_id
_entity_poly.type
_entity_poly.pdbx_seq_one_letter_code
_entity_poly.pdbx_strand_id
1 'polypeptide(L)'
;MRDSARVSTAAIICGAKTIVSTGTKALQEQLFYKDLPLVKKAVGKPLKVALLKGRSNYLCIDRFKRQLRQGATGNEQIEHDL
;
A
#
# COMPACT_ATOMS: atom_id res chain seq x y z
N MET A 1 11.30 -5.47 -21.52
CA MET A 1 10.60 -4.17 -21.44
C MET A 1 10.86 -3.57 -20.08
N ARG A 2 11.36 -2.33 -20.01
CA ARG A 2 11.85 -1.69 -18.78
C ARG A 2 10.70 -1.01 -18.04
N ASP A 3 10.04 -1.75 -17.17
CA ASP A 3 9.04 -1.23 -16.23
C ASP A 3 9.74 -0.54 -15.05
N SER A 4 10.26 0.67 -15.26
CA SER A 4 10.80 1.51 -14.19
C SER A 4 9.88 2.72 -14.02
N ALA A 5 9.14 2.76 -12.91
CA ALA A 5 8.42 3.94 -12.50
C ALA A 5 9.45 5.01 -12.08
N ARG A 6 9.47 6.15 -12.76
CA ARG A 6 10.36 7.27 -12.43
C ARG A 6 9.51 8.47 -12.03
N VAL A 7 9.80 9.03 -10.86
CA VAL A 7 9.15 10.25 -10.36
C VAL A 7 9.90 11.45 -10.89
N SER A 8 9.19 12.42 -11.45
CA SER A 8 9.78 13.69 -11.87
C SER A 8 10.16 14.52 -10.63
N THR A 9 11.46 14.68 -10.39
CA THR A 9 12.00 15.53 -9.32
C THR A 9 11.66 17.00 -9.54
N ALA A 10 11.57 17.45 -10.80
CA ALA A 10 11.12 18.80 -11.14
C ALA A 10 9.69 19.07 -10.64
N ALA A 11 8.78 18.10 -10.82
CA ALA A 11 7.40 18.22 -10.34
C ALA A 11 7.32 18.34 -8.81
N ILE A 12 8.22 17.66 -8.09
CA ILE A 12 8.34 17.77 -6.63
C ILE A 12 8.89 19.14 -6.22
N ILE A 13 9.93 19.62 -6.89
CA ILE A 13 10.59 20.89 -6.55
C ILE A 13 9.65 22.08 -6.78
N CYS A 14 8.87 22.06 -7.86
CA CYS A 14 7.89 23.12 -8.16
C CYS A 14 6.61 23.03 -7.32
N GLY A 15 6.45 21.97 -6.50
CA GLY A 15 5.27 21.78 -5.66
C GLY A 15 3.99 21.49 -6.45
N ALA A 16 4.12 21.02 -7.70
CA ALA A 16 2.96 20.68 -8.52
C ALA A 16 2.21 19.48 -7.93
N LYS A 17 0.87 19.53 -7.98
CA LYS A 17 0.05 18.35 -7.72
C LYS A 17 0.26 17.37 -8.87
N THR A 18 0.77 16.18 -8.57
CA THR A 18 1.15 15.19 -9.60
C THR A 18 0.61 13.81 -9.25
N ILE A 19 0.07 13.14 -10.26
CA ILE A 19 -0.32 11.73 -10.19
C ILE A 19 0.74 10.93 -10.95
N VAL A 20 1.24 9.87 -10.32
CA VAL A 20 2.16 8.92 -10.96
C VAL A 20 1.44 7.59 -11.12
N SER A 21 1.29 7.15 -12.37
CA SER A 21 0.70 5.85 -12.71
C SER A 21 1.81 4.83 -12.98
N THR A 22 1.61 3.58 -12.55
CA THR A 22 2.57 2.48 -12.70
C THR A 22 1.87 1.24 -13.24
N GLY A 23 2.60 0.39 -13.98
CA GLY A 23 2.04 -0.81 -14.61
C GLY A 23 1.63 -1.91 -13.62
N THR A 24 2.25 -1.98 -12.43
CA THR A 24 1.95 -3.01 -11.43
C THR A 24 1.94 -2.46 -9.99
N LYS A 25 1.29 -3.18 -9.08
CA LYS A 25 1.26 -2.84 -7.64
C LYS A 25 2.64 -2.90 -7.00
N ALA A 26 3.46 -3.86 -7.41
CA ALA A 26 4.83 -4.01 -6.89
C ALA A 26 5.71 -2.79 -7.22
N LEU A 27 5.60 -2.27 -8.45
CA LEU A 27 6.29 -1.04 -8.84
C LEU A 27 5.79 0.17 -8.06
N GLN A 28 4.48 0.23 -7.83
CA GLN A 28 3.88 1.30 -7.01
C GLN A 28 4.41 1.28 -5.57
N GLU A 29 4.53 0.09 -4.98
CA GLU A 29 5.08 -0.11 -3.63
C GLU A 29 6.57 0.21 -3.56
N GLN A 30 7.37 -0.23 -4.55
CA GLN A 30 8.78 0.14 -4.64
C GLN A 30 8.93 1.66 -4.68
N LEU A 31 8.14 2.32 -5.53
CA LEU A 31 8.16 3.76 -5.67
C LEU A 31 7.80 4.47 -4.35
N PHE A 32 6.78 3.98 -3.65
CA PHE A 32 6.28 4.61 -2.42
C PHE A 32 7.17 4.38 -1.20
N TYR A 33 7.67 3.15 -1.01
CA TYR A 33 8.42 2.78 0.19
C TYR A 33 9.94 2.93 0.05
N LYS A 34 10.49 2.96 -1.17
CA LYS A 34 11.93 3.11 -1.41
C LYS A 34 12.27 4.41 -2.10
N ASP A 35 11.74 4.64 -3.29
CA ASP A 35 12.22 5.72 -4.16
C ASP A 35 11.78 7.11 -3.66
N LEU A 36 10.51 7.28 -3.29
CA LEU A 36 9.98 8.55 -2.77
C LEU A 36 10.67 9.01 -1.46
N PRO A 37 10.96 8.13 -0.48
CA PRO A 37 11.77 8.49 0.68
C PRO A 37 13.16 9.00 0.33
N LEU A 38 13.83 8.41 -0.67
CA LEU A 38 15.15 8.86 -1.13
C LEU A 38 15.04 10.26 -1.76
N VAL A 39 14.04 10.50 -2.60
CA VAL A 39 13.81 11.81 -3.21
C VAL A 39 13.47 12.86 -2.14
N LYS A 40 12.64 12.51 -1.15
CA LYS A 40 12.32 13.40 -0.02
C LYS A 40 13.60 13.82 0.74
N LYS A 41 14.52 12.88 0.99
CA LYS A 41 15.81 13.16 1.63
C LYS A 41 16.68 14.09 0.77
N ALA A 42 16.74 13.85 -0.54
CA ALA A 42 17.55 14.65 -1.45
C ALA A 42 17.02 16.08 -1.65
N VAL A 43 15.69 16.27 -1.69
CA VAL A 43 15.06 17.59 -1.90
C VAL A 43 14.99 18.41 -0.61
N GLY A 44 15.01 17.77 0.56
CA GLY A 44 15.01 18.47 1.86
C GLY A 44 13.70 19.19 2.19
N LYS A 45 12.60 18.89 1.49
CA LYS A 45 11.27 19.50 1.69
C LYS A 45 10.23 18.47 2.13
N PRO A 46 9.22 18.86 2.93
CA PRO A 46 8.12 17.98 3.26
C PRO A 46 7.27 17.67 2.02
N LEU A 47 7.21 16.38 1.65
CA LEU A 47 6.37 15.89 0.57
C LEU A 47 5.16 15.16 1.14
N LYS A 48 3.94 15.59 0.76
CA LYS A 48 2.69 14.87 1.04
C LYS A 48 2.44 13.87 -0.07
N VAL A 49 2.48 12.59 0.25
CA VAL A 49 2.26 11.50 -0.71
C VAL A 49 1.21 10.54 -0.18
N ALA A 50 0.43 9.94 -1.08
CA ALA A 50 -0.54 8.91 -0.77
C ALA A 50 -0.46 7.78 -1.80
N LEU A 51 -0.69 6.55 -1.34
CA LEU A 51 -0.68 5.35 -2.18
C LEU A 51 -2.13 4.92 -2.45
N LEU A 52 -2.54 5.02 -3.72
CA LEU A 52 -3.89 4.62 -4.16
C LEU A 52 -3.84 3.24 -4.81
N LYS A 53 -4.58 2.27 -4.25
CA LYS A 53 -4.78 0.94 -4.86
C LYS A 53 -6.27 0.71 -5.15
N GLY A 54 -6.59 -0.28 -5.98
CA GLY A 54 -7.98 -0.71 -6.16
C GLY A 54 -8.57 -1.30 -4.87
N ARG A 55 -9.89 -1.18 -4.66
CA ARG A 55 -10.58 -1.61 -3.41
C ARG A 55 -10.29 -3.05 -2.98
N SER A 56 -10.11 -3.96 -3.94
CA SER A 56 -9.75 -5.36 -3.69
C SER A 56 -8.37 -5.57 -3.06
N ASN A 57 -7.57 -4.51 -2.92
CA ASN A 57 -6.25 -4.52 -2.28
C ASN A 57 -6.25 -4.02 -0.84
N TYR A 58 -7.44 -3.84 -0.27
CA TYR A 58 -7.62 -3.46 1.12
C TYR A 58 -8.42 -4.54 1.84
N LEU A 59 -8.10 -4.74 3.12
CA LEU A 59 -8.85 -5.64 3.97
C LEU A 59 -10.26 -5.09 4.18
N CYS A 60 -11.27 -5.90 3.84
CA CYS A 60 -12.64 -5.59 4.20
C CYS A 60 -12.85 -5.94 5.68
N ILE A 61 -12.92 -4.91 6.54
CA ILE A 61 -13.02 -5.04 7.99
C ILE A 61 -14.24 -5.87 8.40
N ASP A 62 -15.37 -5.66 7.73
CA ASP A 62 -16.63 -6.33 8.02
C ASP A 62 -16.57 -7.85 7.68
N ARG A 63 -15.99 -8.18 6.52
CA ARG A 63 -15.73 -9.58 6.14
C ARG A 63 -14.72 -10.24 7.09
N PHE A 64 -13.66 -9.53 7.48
CA PHE A 64 -12.67 -10.01 8.43
C PHE A 64 -13.30 -10.31 9.81
N LYS A 65 -14.13 -9.39 10.32
CA LYS A 65 -14.85 -9.57 11.59
C LYS A 65 -15.80 -10.77 11.55
N ARG A 66 -16.50 -11.01 10.43
CA ARG A 66 -17.34 -12.21 10.26
C ARG A 66 -16.52 -13.50 10.34
N GLN A 67 -15.39 -13.55 9.65
CA GLN A 67 -14.51 -14.73 9.66
C GLN A 67 -13.92 -15.00 11.06
N LEU A 68 -13.52 -13.96 11.79
CA LEU A 68 -13.03 -14.11 13.16
C LEU A 68 -14.09 -14.68 14.11
N ARG A 69 -15.35 -14.25 13.98
CA ARG A 69 -16.46 -14.80 14.78
C ARG A 69 -16.74 -16.27 14.49
N GLN A 70 -16.64 -16.68 13.23
CA GLN A 70 -16.84 -18.08 12.82
C GLN A 70 -15.68 -18.99 13.25
N GLY A 71 -14.44 -18.48 13.26
CA GLY A 71 -13.28 -19.22 13.76
C GLY A 71 -13.31 -19.44 15.28
N ALA A 72 -13.90 -18.51 16.03
CA ALA A 72 -14.03 -18.64 17.49
C ALA A 72 -15.02 -19.74 17.92
N THR A 73 -16.02 -20.06 17.10
CA THR A 73 -17.03 -21.10 17.39
C THR A 73 -16.60 -22.52 17.03
N GLY A 74 -15.41 -22.70 16.43
CA GLY A 74 -14.91 -24.00 15.97
C GLY A 74 -13.96 -24.72 16.94
N ASN A 75 -13.65 -24.14 18.11
CA ASN A 75 -12.66 -24.69 19.04
C ASN A 75 -13.29 -25.43 20.24
N GLU A 76 -14.61 -25.40 20.40
CA GLU A 76 -15.33 -26.06 21.52
C GLU A 76 -15.63 -27.55 21.27
N GLN A 77 -15.28 -28.11 20.09
CA GLN A 77 -15.51 -29.52 19.77
C GLN A 77 -14.29 -30.42 19.98
N ILE A 78 -13.11 -29.86 20.27
CA ILE A 78 -11.87 -30.66 20.45
C ILE A 78 -11.72 -31.15 21.90
N GLU A 79 -12.44 -30.57 22.88
CA GLU A 79 -12.23 -30.90 24.31
C GLU A 79 -13.20 -31.95 24.88
N HIS A 80 -14.15 -32.49 24.08
CA HIS A 80 -15.09 -33.54 24.54
C HIS A 80 -14.77 -34.96 24.00
N ASP A 81 -13.71 -35.13 23.21
CA ASP A 81 -13.29 -36.44 22.67
C ASP A 81 -11.90 -36.90 23.17
N LEU A 82 -11.42 -36.37 24.31
CA LEU A 82 -10.28 -36.90 25.07
C LEU A 82 -10.68 -37.23 26.51
#